data_AF-A0A1C5BTZ4-F1
#
_entry.id   AF-A0A1C5BTZ4-F1
#
_cell.length_a   1.000
_cell.length_b   1.000
_cell.length_c   1.000
_cell.angle_alpha   90.00
_cell.angle_beta   90.00
_cell.angle_gamma   90.00
#
_symmetry.space_group_name_H-M   'P 1'
#
loop_
_entity.id
_entity.type
_entity.pdbx_description
1 polymer ?
#
loop_
_entity_poly.entity_id
_entity_poly.type
_entity_poly.pdbx_seq_one_letter_code
_entity_poly.pdbx_strand_id
1 'polypeptide(L)'
;MTDFDQDDIAAMRRENPDDLKRFMRDQLRAGNARRTTPPVVKPPPPPGHRPGAWPTGSRPPDPLKPRPPGAWAEALDRYRAGIGSKNDPCDCGGCQPATEEGQ
;
A
#
# COMPACT_ATOMS: atom_id res chain seq x y z
N MET A 1 14.85 1.38 32.05
CA MET A 1 14.46 1.86 30.71
C MET A 1 13.88 3.23 30.96
N THR A 2 14.54 4.30 30.53
CA THR A 2 14.16 5.68 30.87
C THR A 2 12.81 5.99 30.22
N ASP A 3 11.81 6.34 31.03
CA ASP A 3 10.57 7.00 30.60
C ASP A 3 10.99 8.26 29.85
N PHE A 4 10.74 8.25 28.55
CA PHE A 4 10.93 9.41 27.69
C PHE A 4 9.64 9.51 26.90
N ASP A 5 8.75 10.35 27.39
CA ASP A 5 7.36 10.36 26.96
C ASP A 5 7.13 11.38 25.86
N GLN A 6 5.95 11.29 25.24
CA GLN A 6 5.56 12.23 24.18
C GLN A 6 5.55 13.68 24.68
N ASP A 7 5.29 13.88 25.97
CA ASP A 7 5.28 15.21 26.60
C ASP A 7 6.68 15.82 26.68
N ASP A 8 7.72 15.02 26.93
CA ASP A 8 9.12 15.47 26.93
C ASP A 8 9.56 15.89 25.52
N ILE A 9 9.11 15.14 24.50
CA ILE A 9 9.36 15.48 23.09
C ILE A 9 8.67 16.79 22.72
N ALA A 10 7.44 16.99 23.19
CA ALA A 10 6.68 18.22 22.95
C ALA A 10 7.32 19.43 23.62
N ALA A 11 7.82 19.28 24.85
CA ALA A 11 8.55 20.31 25.57
C ALA A 11 9.84 20.69 24.84
N MET A 12 10.68 19.71 24.48
CA MET A 12 11.93 19.98 23.76
C MET A 12 11.71 20.61 22.37
N ARG A 13 10.62 20.25 21.68
CA ARG A 13 10.26 20.88 20.41
C ARG A 13 9.95 22.37 20.56
N ARG A 14 9.38 22.78 21.70
CA ARG A 14 9.02 24.18 21.99
C ARG A 14 10.23 24.99 22.47
N GLU A 15 11.05 24.39 23.32
CA GLU A 15 12.13 25.10 23.99
C GLU A 15 13.42 25.14 23.16
N ASN A 16 13.85 24.01 22.58
CA ASN A 16 15.14 23.89 21.89
C ASN A 16 15.05 22.86 20.73
N PRO A 17 14.47 23.24 19.58
CA PRO A 17 14.25 22.33 18.45
C PRO A 17 15.55 21.77 17.84
N ASP A 18 16.66 22.51 17.94
CA ASP A 18 17.96 22.07 17.45
C ASP A 18 18.58 20.95 18.32
N ASP A 19 18.37 20.99 19.63
CA ASP A 19 18.81 19.94 20.54
C ASP A 19 18.00 18.66 20.36
N LEU A 20 16.67 18.77 20.13
CA LEU A 20 15.84 17.63 19.76
C LEU A 20 16.34 16.98 18.46
N LYS A 21 16.67 17.80 17.45
CA LYS A 21 17.19 17.31 16.16
C LYS A 21 18.53 16.59 16.32
N ARG A 22 19.42 17.11 17.17
CA ARG A 22 20.70 16.48 17.49
C ARG A 22 20.52 15.16 18.24
N PHE A 23 19.68 15.14 19.26
CA PHE A 23 19.33 13.93 20.00
C PHE A 23 18.78 12.83 19.08
N MET A 24 17.85 13.16 18.19
CA MET A 24 17.30 12.21 17.21
C MET A 24 18.39 11.66 16.27
N ARG A 25 19.33 12.50 15.82
CA ARG A 25 20.46 12.05 14.97
C ARG A 25 21.39 11.10 15.72
N ASP A 26 21.63 11.34 17.00
CA ASP A 26 22.49 10.49 17.82
C ASP A 26 21.83 9.13 18.11
N GLN A 27 20.51 9.09 18.35
CA GLN A 27 19.74 7.85 18.47
C GLN A 27 19.79 7.02 17.19
N LEU A 28 19.60 7.65 16.02
CA LEU A 28 19.72 6.97 14.73
C LEU A 28 21.13 6.44 14.49
N ARG A 29 22.17 7.20 14.85
CA ARG A 29 23.57 6.77 14.72
C ARG A 29 23.87 5.58 15.63
N ALA A 30 23.42 5.63 16.88
CA ALA A 30 23.57 4.53 17.84
C ALA A 30 22.82 3.28 17.37
N GLY A 31 21.60 3.43 16.84
CA GLY A 31 20.83 2.33 16.25
C GLY A 31 21.52 1.73 15.01
N ASN A 32 22.07 2.56 14.14
CA ASN A 32 22.82 2.11 12.96
C ASN A 32 24.11 1.38 13.35
N ALA A 33 24.84 1.85 14.36
CA ALA A 33 26.04 1.16 14.85
C ALA A 33 25.72 -0.22 15.47
N ARG A 34 24.51 -0.40 16.03
CA ARG A 34 24.03 -1.68 16.55
C ARG A 34 23.51 -2.64 15.48
N ARG A 35 23.27 -2.17 14.24
CA ARG A 35 22.89 -3.05 13.13
C ARG A 35 24.11 -3.88 12.71
N THR A 36 24.19 -5.08 13.27
CA THR A 36 25.16 -6.12 12.92
C THR A 36 24.77 -6.91 11.67
N THR A 37 23.59 -6.65 11.10
CA THR A 37 23.15 -7.34 9.88
C THR A 37 23.94 -6.81 8.69
N PRO A 38 24.81 -7.63 8.04
CA PRO A 38 25.43 -7.22 6.80
C PRO A 38 24.33 -6.86 5.79
N PRO A 39 24.53 -5.84 4.94
CA PRO A 39 23.55 -5.49 3.92
C PRO A 39 23.23 -6.74 3.12
N VAL A 40 21.96 -7.13 3.09
CA VAL A 40 21.49 -8.23 2.25
C VAL A 40 21.80 -7.83 0.82
N VAL A 41 22.82 -8.45 0.24
CA VAL A 41 23.16 -8.27 -1.17
C VAL A 41 21.97 -8.81 -1.95
N LYS A 42 21.19 -7.91 -2.54
CA LYS A 42 20.09 -8.30 -3.40
C LYS A 42 20.70 -9.02 -4.61
N PRO A 43 20.19 -10.20 -4.98
CA PRO A 43 20.64 -10.87 -6.19
C PRO A 43 20.43 -9.94 -7.41
N PRO A 44 21.32 -9.99 -8.41
CA PRO A 44 21.14 -9.20 -9.62
C PRO A 44 19.81 -9.59 -10.28
N PRO A 45 19.07 -8.63 -10.84
CA PRO A 45 17.84 -8.93 -11.55
C PRO A 45 18.16 -9.82 -12.77
N PRO A 46 17.28 -10.77 -13.13
CA PRO A 46 17.48 -11.58 -14.31
C PRO A 46 17.51 -10.70 -15.57
N PRO A 47 18.30 -11.07 -16.59
CA PRO A 47 18.42 -10.30 -17.83
C PRO A 47 17.05 -10.12 -18.48
N GLY A 48 16.70 -8.87 -18.83
CA GLY A 48 15.42 -8.50 -19.44
C GLY A 48 14.33 -8.09 -18.45
N HIS A 49 14.53 -8.24 -17.13
CA HIS A 49 13.55 -7.82 -16.13
C HIS A 49 13.73 -6.34 -15.78
N ARG A 50 12.88 -5.48 -16.33
CA ARG A 50 12.74 -4.09 -15.87
C ARG A 50 11.64 -4.03 -14.80
N PRO A 51 11.85 -3.34 -13.66
CA PRO A 51 10.78 -3.12 -12.69
C PRO A 51 9.56 -2.48 -13.38
N GLY A 52 8.38 -3.09 -13.21
CA GLY A 52 7.13 -2.65 -13.84
C GLY A 52 6.94 -3.09 -15.30
N ALA A 53 7.92 -3.77 -15.91
CA ALA A 53 7.73 -4.37 -17.23
C ALA A 53 7.08 -5.75 -17.11
N TRP A 54 6.17 -6.02 -18.03
CA TRP A 54 5.60 -7.35 -18.22
C TRP A 54 6.65 -8.31 -18.79
N PRO A 55 6.65 -9.59 -18.39
CA PRO A 55 7.48 -10.61 -19.00
C PRO A 55 7.39 -10.61 -20.54
N THR A 56 8.49 -10.94 -21.22
CA THR A 56 8.50 -11.08 -22.67
C THR A 56 7.42 -12.06 -23.13
N GLY A 57 6.59 -11.64 -24.09
CA GLY A 57 5.45 -12.44 -24.58
C GLY A 57 4.17 -12.29 -23.77
N SER A 58 4.18 -11.50 -22.69
CA SER A 58 2.98 -11.12 -21.96
C SER A 58 2.62 -9.65 -22.20
N ARG A 59 1.32 -9.34 -22.09
CA ARG A 59 0.79 -7.97 -22.15
C ARG A 59 -0.12 -7.74 -20.96
N PRO A 60 -0.24 -6.49 -20.46
CA PRO A 60 -1.24 -6.16 -19.46
C PRO A 60 -2.64 -6.56 -19.95
N PRO A 61 -3.57 -6.85 -19.03
CA PRO A 61 -4.98 -6.96 -19.38
C PRO A 61 -5.45 -5.71 -20.13
N ASP A 62 -6.36 -5.90 -21.08
CA ASP A 62 -6.96 -4.78 -21.80
C ASP A 62 -7.67 -3.85 -20.79
N PRO A 63 -7.58 -2.53 -20.97
CA PRO A 63 -8.20 -1.58 -20.06
C PRO A 63 -9.71 -1.82 -20.00
N LEU A 64 -10.28 -1.67 -18.80
CA LEU A 64 -11.72 -1.77 -18.61
C LEU A 64 -12.44 -0.72 -19.47
N LYS A 65 -13.59 -1.10 -20.03
CA LYS A 65 -14.44 -0.18 -20.78
C LYS A 65 -14.89 0.97 -19.85
N PRO A 66 -14.96 2.21 -20.36
CA PRO A 66 -15.46 3.33 -19.58
C PRO A 66 -16.91 3.06 -19.16
N ARG A 67 -17.24 3.41 -17.92
CA ARG A 67 -18.62 3.28 -17.43
C ARG A 67 -19.53 4.31 -18.12
N PRO A 68 -20.80 3.98 -18.36
CA PRO A 68 -21.74 4.95 -18.92
C PRO A 68 -21.97 6.11 -17.94
N PRO A 69 -22.29 7.32 -18.46
CA PRO A 69 -22.69 8.45 -17.61
C PRO A 69 -23.85 8.06 -16.69
N GLY A 70 -23.79 8.44 -15.41
CA GLY A 70 -24.84 8.12 -14.44
C GLY A 70 -24.74 6.74 -13.80
N ALA A 71 -23.82 5.87 -14.23
CA ALA A 71 -23.64 4.53 -13.64
C ALA A 71 -23.40 4.56 -12.12
N TRP A 72 -22.76 5.61 -11.60
CA TRP A 72 -22.55 5.81 -10.17
C TRP A 72 -23.81 6.20 -9.41
N ALA A 73 -24.66 7.04 -10.01
CA ALA A 73 -25.92 7.43 -9.40
C ALA A 73 -26.86 6.22 -9.29
N GLU A 74 -26.97 5.46 -10.38
CA GLU A 74 -27.77 4.22 -10.40
C GLU A 74 -27.25 3.18 -9.41
N ALA A 75 -25.92 3.01 -9.29
CA ALA A 75 -25.33 2.10 -8.33
C ALA A 75 -25.60 2.54 -6.87
N LEU A 76 -25.56 3.84 -6.58
CA LEU A 76 -25.89 4.38 -5.26
C LEU A 76 -27.37 4.19 -4.91
N ASP A 77 -28.26 4.38 -5.89
CA ASP A 77 -29.70 4.20 -5.68
C ASP A 77 -30.04 2.73 -5.45
N ARG A 78 -29.40 1.80 -6.17
CA ARG A 78 -29.50 0.36 -5.90
C ARG A 78 -29.02 0.00 -4.50
N TYR A 79 -27.87 0.51 -4.07
CA TYR A 79 -27.34 0.30 -2.73
C TYR A 79 -28.31 0.79 -1.66
N ARG A 80 -28.84 2.02 -1.81
CA ARG A 80 -29.84 2.59 -0.88
C ARG A 80 -31.15 1.81 -0.86
N ALA A 81 -31.57 1.27 -2.00
CA ALA A 81 -32.76 0.43 -2.12
C ALA A 81 -32.55 -0.98 -1.56
N GLY A 82 -31.33 -1.35 -1.14
CA GLY A 82 -31.02 -2.70 -0.67
C GLY A 82 -31.00 -3.75 -1.78
N ILE A 83 -30.87 -3.32 -3.05
CA ILE A 83 -30.81 -4.18 -4.23
C ILE A 83 -29.33 -4.33 -4.59
N GLY A 84 -28.77 -5.53 -4.37
CA GLY A 84 -27.32 -5.75 -4.44
C GLY A 84 -26.86 -6.90 -3.54
N SER A 85 -27.24 -8.13 -3.85
CA SER A 85 -26.80 -9.32 -3.10
C SER A 85 -25.37 -9.75 -3.48
N LYS A 86 -24.73 -10.60 -2.64
CA LYS A 86 -23.41 -11.20 -2.91
C LYS A 86 -23.35 -11.98 -4.25
N ASN A 87 -24.51 -12.28 -4.83
CA ASN A 87 -24.67 -13.03 -6.08
C ASN A 87 -25.21 -12.17 -7.22
N ASP A 88 -25.41 -10.86 -7.02
CA ASP A 88 -25.83 -10.00 -8.12
C ASP A 88 -24.65 -9.85 -9.08
N PRO A 89 -24.84 -10.05 -10.39
CA PRO A 89 -23.77 -9.89 -11.35
C PRO A 89 -23.33 -8.42 -11.31
N CYS A 90 -22.13 -8.16 -10.75
CA CYS A 90 -21.55 -6.83 -10.88
C CYS A 90 -21.22 -6.64 -12.37
N ASP A 91 -21.63 -5.52 -12.93
CA ASP A 91 -21.17 -5.07 -14.25
C ASP A 91 -19.80 -4.37 -14.15
N CYS A 92 -19.04 -4.68 -13.10
CA CYS A 92 -17.76 -4.05 -12.79
C CYS A 92 -16.61 -4.59 -13.65
N GLY A 93 -16.91 -5.41 -14.66
CA GLY A 93 -15.95 -5.91 -15.67
C GLY A 93 -14.89 -6.86 -15.12
N GLY A 94 -14.98 -7.25 -13.84
CA GLY A 94 -13.97 -8.06 -13.15
C GLY A 94 -14.53 -9.12 -12.20
N CYS A 95 -15.84 -9.16 -11.91
CA CYS A 95 -16.40 -10.30 -11.19
C CYS A 95 -16.81 -11.37 -12.20
N GLN A 96 -15.93 -12.34 -12.40
CA GLN A 96 -16.41 -13.65 -12.81
C GLN A 96 -17.12 -14.26 -11.59
N PRO A 97 -18.32 -14.84 -11.73
CA PRO A 97 -18.86 -15.68 -10.67
C PRO A 97 -17.82 -16.77 -10.38
N ALA A 98 -17.55 -17.04 -9.10
CA ALA A 98 -16.66 -18.13 -8.74
C ALA A 98 -17.22 -19.40 -9.39
N THR A 99 -16.49 -19.94 -10.36
CA THR A 99 -16.75 -21.27 -10.90
C THR A 99 -16.59 -22.23 -9.73
N GLU A 100 -17.70 -22.77 -9.23
CA GLU A 100 -17.70 -23.96 -8.39
C GLU A 100 -17.25 -25.13 -9.27
N GLU A 101 -15.94 -25.30 -9.41
CA GLU A 101 -15.35 -26.54 -9.91
C GLU A 101 -14.74 -27.29 -8.71
N GLY A 102 -15.46 -28.33 -8.28
CA GLY A 102 -14.85 -29.55 -7.73
C GLY A 102 -14.85 -29.72 -6.21
N GLN A 103 -15.86 -30.44 -5.71
CA GLN A 103 -15.61 -31.66 -4.92
C GLN A 103 -16.80 -32.61 -4.92
#